data_AF-W7XBU6-F1
#
_entry.id   AF-W7XBU6-F1
#
_cell.length_a   1.000
_cell.length_b   1.000
_cell.length_c   1.000
_cell.angle_alpha   90.00
_cell.angle_beta   90.00
_cell.angle_gamma   90.00
#
_symmetry.space_group_name_H-M   'P 1'
#
loop_
_entity.id
_entity.type
_entity.pdbx_description
1 polymer ?
#
loop_
_entity_poly.entity_id
_entity_poly.type
_entity_poly.pdbx_seq_one_letter_code
_entity_poly.pdbx_strand_id
1 'polypeptide(L)'
;MCQQCTLYSSEGCHSCGTTCKLCQANQISNCVNCYETMQISGSQCICRNPQDQRNIFYQCSYDNYAVVQAIFDSISPILTLEFGSNLVNINNLTCDQIFDSATYLLLGSNSSCEISQTKIVVSLSNDAIIMANYTLGFKSNFLQFQGYTKYIDTFYLVSVKIHVMTFLLELNLFQMMPKEVSFICNGALIHFKV
;
A
#
# COMPACT_ATOMS: atom_id res chain seq x y z
N MET A 1 -19.70 -4.42 -9.25
CA MET A 1 -19.88 -3.84 -10.60
C MET A 1 -19.11 -2.52 -10.62
N CYS A 2 -18.05 -2.39 -11.43
CA CYS A 2 -17.44 -1.10 -11.73
C CYS A 2 -18.25 -0.46 -12.86
N GLN A 3 -18.84 0.72 -12.63
CA GLN A 3 -19.45 1.47 -13.72
C GLN A 3 -18.35 2.08 -14.58
N GLN A 4 -18.37 1.76 -15.88
CA GLN A 4 -17.61 2.50 -16.87
C GLN A 4 -18.15 3.94 -16.92
N CYS A 5 -17.32 4.90 -16.52
CA CYS A 5 -17.53 6.32 -16.81
C CYS A 5 -17.49 6.51 -18.33
N THR A 6 -18.65 6.41 -18.97
CA THR A 6 -18.82 6.56 -20.42
C THR A 6 -19.08 8.02 -20.83
N LEU A 7 -19.37 8.90 -19.87
CA LEU A 7 -19.67 10.31 -20.10
C LEU A 7 -19.07 11.17 -18.99
N TYR A 8 -18.33 12.21 -19.36
CA TYR A 8 -17.75 13.26 -18.50
C TYR A 8 -18.78 14.08 -17.70
N SER A 9 -20.05 13.66 -17.64
CA SER A 9 -21.19 14.47 -17.18
C SER A 9 -22.09 13.84 -16.12
N SER A 10 -21.77 12.65 -15.58
CA SER A 10 -22.41 12.19 -14.34
C SER A 10 -21.65 12.76 -13.14
N GLU A 11 -22.36 13.26 -12.12
CA GLU A 11 -21.88 13.92 -10.88
C GLU A 11 -20.85 13.13 -10.01
N GLY A 12 -20.26 12.05 -10.53
CA GLY A 12 -19.22 11.24 -9.90
C GLY A 12 -18.06 10.82 -10.82
N CYS A 13 -17.93 11.36 -12.05
CA CYS A 13 -16.86 11.01 -13.00
C CYS A 13 -15.87 12.17 -13.24
N HIS A 14 -15.57 12.97 -12.21
CA HIS A 14 -14.50 13.96 -12.28
C HIS A 14 -13.20 13.35 -11.76
N SER A 15 -12.08 13.56 -12.46
CA SER A 15 -10.75 13.18 -12.00
C SER A 15 -10.37 14.06 -10.81
N CYS A 16 -10.67 13.60 -9.60
CA CYS A 16 -10.37 14.33 -8.39
C CYS A 16 -8.92 14.11 -7.95
N GLY A 17 -8.44 14.98 -7.06
CA GLY A 17 -7.16 14.79 -6.38
C GLY A 17 -7.11 13.44 -5.68
N THR A 18 -5.89 12.92 -5.51
CA THR A 18 -5.60 11.54 -5.10
C THR A 18 -6.10 11.16 -3.70
N THR A 19 -6.59 12.11 -2.92
CA THR A 19 -7.17 11.88 -1.58
C THR A 19 -8.67 12.17 -1.52
N CYS A 20 -9.25 12.75 -2.58
CA CYS A 20 -10.67 13.04 -2.67
C CYS A 20 -11.40 11.81 -3.21
N LYS A 21 -12.48 11.40 -2.53
CA LYS A 21 -13.44 10.42 -3.07
C LYS A 21 -14.34 11.09 -4.11
N LEU A 22 -14.72 12.33 -3.84
CA LEU A 22 -15.48 13.22 -4.73
C LEU A 22 -14.94 14.64 -4.60
N CYS A 23 -15.02 15.42 -5.68
CA CYS A 23 -14.57 16.81 -5.75
C CYS A 23 -15.59 17.67 -6.49
N GLN A 24 -15.52 18.98 -6.29
CA GLN A 24 -16.37 19.93 -6.99
C GLN A 24 -16.10 19.88 -8.51
N ALA A 25 -17.15 20.07 -9.32
CA ALA A 25 -17.02 20.02 -10.77
C ALA A 25 -15.94 21.01 -11.25
N ASN A 26 -15.03 20.51 -12.10
CA ASN A 26 -13.88 21.27 -12.63
C ASN A 26 -12.89 21.80 -11.57
N GLN A 27 -12.94 21.30 -10.33
CA GLN A 27 -12.03 21.71 -9.26
C GLN A 27 -11.42 20.47 -8.57
N ILE A 28 -10.39 19.92 -9.22
CA ILE A 28 -9.69 18.69 -8.82
C ILE A 28 -9.23 18.71 -7.36
N SER A 29 -8.81 19.87 -6.86
CA SER A 29 -8.28 20.06 -5.51
C SER A 29 -9.33 20.36 -4.44
N ASN A 30 -10.60 20.54 -4.80
CA ASN A 30 -11.67 20.87 -3.86
C ASN A 30 -12.52 19.63 -3.58
N CYS A 31 -12.11 18.87 -2.56
CA CYS A 31 -12.80 17.66 -2.14
C CYS A 31 -14.18 17.98 -1.55
N VAL A 32 -15.21 17.29 -2.03
CA VAL A 32 -16.57 17.27 -1.47
C VAL A 32 -16.68 16.18 -0.41
N ASN A 33 -16.03 15.05 -0.61
CA ASN A 33 -15.95 13.98 0.36
C ASN A 33 -14.62 13.22 0.25
N CYS A 34 -14.22 12.60 1.35
CA CYS A 34 -12.99 11.85 1.49
C CYS A 34 -13.26 10.35 1.56
N TYR A 35 -12.20 9.57 1.43
CA TYR A 35 -12.24 8.14 1.76
C TYR A 35 -12.35 7.92 3.28
N GLU A 36 -12.65 6.70 3.68
CA GLU A 36 -13.08 6.29 5.02
C GLU A 36 -12.05 6.64 6.11
N THR A 37 -10.75 6.55 5.81
CA THR A 37 -9.67 6.86 6.76
C THR A 37 -9.25 8.33 6.73
N MET A 38 -9.93 9.16 5.95
CA MET A 38 -9.57 10.54 5.64
C MET A 38 -10.68 11.49 6.12
N GLN A 39 -10.34 12.75 6.35
CA GLN A 39 -11.28 13.80 6.76
C GLN A 39 -11.04 15.09 5.99
N ILE A 40 -12.11 15.86 5.80
CA ILE A 40 -12.04 17.16 5.14
C ILE A 40 -11.34 18.15 6.08
N SER A 41 -10.33 18.84 5.56
CA SER A 41 -9.65 19.98 6.17
C SER A 41 -9.51 21.09 5.13
N GLY A 42 -10.34 22.12 5.26
CA GLY A 42 -10.48 23.14 4.23
C GLY A 42 -11.06 22.54 2.95
N SER A 43 -10.33 22.64 1.84
CA SER A 43 -10.72 22.04 0.56
C SER A 43 -10.07 20.68 0.29
N GLN A 44 -9.24 20.16 1.19
CA GLN A 44 -8.46 18.94 0.98
C GLN A 44 -8.87 17.82 1.94
N CYS A 45 -8.62 16.59 1.52
CA CYS A 45 -8.72 15.42 2.39
C CYS A 45 -7.36 15.13 3.01
N ILE A 46 -7.32 15.10 4.35
CA ILE A 46 -6.15 14.76 5.15
C ILE A 46 -6.40 13.46 5.93
N CYS A 47 -5.33 12.80 6.36
CA CYS A 47 -5.43 11.60 7.16
C CYS A 47 -6.13 11.89 8.51
N ARG A 48 -7.05 11.02 8.93
CA ARG A 48 -7.64 11.08 10.27
C ARG A 48 -6.66 10.71 11.37
N ASN A 49 -5.70 9.85 11.06
CA ASN A 49 -4.63 9.49 11.97
C ASN A 49 -3.44 10.45 11.81
N PRO A 50 -3.20 11.38 12.75
CA PRO A 50 -2.08 12.32 12.62
C PRO A 50 -0.70 11.66 12.73
N GLN A 51 -0.64 10.40 13.18
CA GLN A 51 0.61 9.63 13.23
C GLN A 51 1.02 9.12 11.85
N ASP A 52 0.03 8.82 10.99
CA ASP A 52 0.31 8.38 9.62
C ASP A 52 0.51 9.58 8.69
N GLN A 53 1.76 10.02 8.61
CA GLN A 53 2.18 11.13 7.76
C GLN A 53 2.59 10.69 6.36
N ARG A 54 2.44 9.41 6.04
CA ARG A 54 2.82 8.90 4.73
C ARG A 54 1.77 9.40 3.74
N ASN A 55 2.22 10.15 2.74
CA ASN A 55 1.35 10.63 1.66
C ASN A 55 1.11 9.51 0.64
N ILE A 56 0.41 8.45 1.06
CA ILE A 56 0.08 7.28 0.25
C ILE A 56 -1.33 7.42 -0.32
N PHE A 57 -1.49 6.91 -1.53
CA PHE A 57 -2.62 7.15 -2.41
C PHE A 57 -3.97 6.73 -1.77
N TYR A 58 -4.99 7.58 -1.89
CA TYR A 58 -6.39 7.41 -1.44
C TYR A 58 -6.68 7.25 0.07
N GLN A 59 -5.88 6.50 0.83
CA GLN A 59 -6.16 6.14 2.22
C GLN A 59 -4.89 6.27 3.08
N CYS A 60 -5.07 6.28 4.40
CA CYS A 60 -4.03 6.17 5.40
C CYS A 60 -4.45 5.18 6.50
N SER A 61 -3.53 4.73 7.35
CA SER A 61 -3.87 3.81 8.44
C SER A 61 -4.63 4.54 9.55
N TYR A 62 -5.84 4.07 9.87
CA TYR A 62 -6.71 4.66 10.89
C TYR A 62 -7.69 3.62 11.44
N ASP A 63 -7.86 3.58 12.77
CA ASP A 63 -8.79 2.67 13.46
C ASP A 63 -8.54 1.18 13.12
N ASN A 64 -9.43 0.53 12.39
CA ASN A 64 -9.29 -0.87 11.93
C ASN A 64 -8.77 -1.02 10.49
N TYR A 65 -8.41 0.08 9.83
CA TYR A 65 -7.89 0.10 8.46
C TYR A 65 -6.37 0.23 8.46
N ALA A 66 -5.66 -0.74 7.89
CA ALA A 66 -4.23 -0.71 7.69
C ALA A 66 -3.87 -0.44 6.23
N VAL A 67 -3.18 0.67 5.99
CA VAL A 67 -2.56 0.96 4.69
C VAL A 67 -1.10 0.55 4.77
N VAL A 68 -0.74 -0.51 4.06
CA VAL A 68 0.56 -1.17 4.16
C VAL A 68 1.41 -0.83 2.94
N GLN A 69 2.63 -0.36 3.20
CA GLN A 69 3.67 -0.25 2.19
C GLN A 69 4.69 -1.35 2.43
N ALA A 70 4.82 -2.25 1.46
CA ALA A 70 5.80 -3.33 1.50
C ALA A 70 7.09 -2.87 0.84
N ILE A 71 8.23 -3.21 1.43
CA ILE A 71 9.56 -2.88 0.94
C ILE A 71 10.40 -4.14 1.00
N PHE A 72 10.84 -4.62 -0.15
CA PHE A 72 11.74 -5.76 -0.27
C PHE A 72 13.17 -5.25 -0.37
N ASP A 73 14.06 -5.68 0.52
CA ASP A 73 15.48 -5.37 0.43
C ASP A 73 16.13 -6.27 -0.64
N SER A 74 16.86 -5.67 -1.59
CA SER A 74 17.51 -6.44 -2.66
C SER A 74 18.84 -7.08 -2.25
N ILE A 75 19.37 -6.72 -1.08
CA ILE A 75 20.69 -7.12 -0.57
C ILE A 75 20.51 -8.08 0.61
N SER A 76 19.59 -7.78 1.51
CA SER A 76 19.26 -8.64 2.64
C SER A 76 17.92 -9.35 2.39
N PRO A 77 17.72 -10.60 2.84
CA PRO A 77 16.46 -11.32 2.69
C PRO A 77 15.41 -10.78 3.68
N ILE A 78 15.08 -9.50 3.56
CA ILE A 78 14.21 -8.78 4.48
C ILE A 78 13.05 -8.16 3.70
N LEU A 79 11.83 -8.46 4.16
CA LEU A 79 10.61 -7.77 3.76
C LEU A 79 10.16 -6.88 4.92
N THR A 80 10.13 -5.57 4.69
CA THR A 80 9.60 -4.59 5.65
C THR A 80 8.19 -4.20 5.26
N LEU A 81 7.26 -4.30 6.20
CA LEU A 81 5.90 -3.80 6.07
C LEU A 81 5.75 -2.54 6.92
N GLU A 82 5.60 -1.39 6.27
CA GLU A 82 5.36 -0.12 6.94
C GLU A 82 3.85 0.14 7.04
N PHE A 83 3.36 0.42 8.24
CA PHE A 83 1.95 0.67 8.54
C PHE A 83 1.64 2.13 8.92
N GLY A 84 2.64 2.99 9.07
CA GLY A 84 2.48 4.44 9.30
C GLY A 84 1.99 4.85 10.67
N SER A 85 1.53 3.89 11.46
CA SER A 85 1.07 4.09 12.82
C SER A 85 1.63 2.98 13.69
N ASN A 86 2.02 3.32 14.92
CA ASN A 86 2.64 2.36 15.82
C ASN A 86 1.70 1.19 16.07
N LEU A 87 2.24 -0.03 15.98
CA LEU A 87 1.53 -1.25 16.32
C LEU A 87 1.68 -1.56 17.81
N VAL A 88 0.66 -2.16 18.41
CA VAL A 88 0.78 -2.75 19.75
C VAL A 88 1.81 -3.87 19.67
N ASN A 89 2.80 -3.85 20.57
CA ASN A 89 3.85 -4.86 20.55
C ASN A 89 3.28 -6.22 20.99
N ILE A 90 3.68 -7.29 20.31
CA ILE A 90 3.23 -8.66 20.57
C ILE A 90 4.46 -9.51 20.90
N ASN A 91 4.50 -10.05 22.12
CA ASN A 91 5.58 -10.93 22.54
C ASN A 91 5.49 -12.28 21.79
N ASN A 92 6.65 -12.80 21.35
CA ASN A 92 6.75 -14.07 20.63
C ASN A 92 5.89 -14.13 19.37
N LEU A 93 5.81 -13.01 18.64
CA LEU A 93 5.12 -12.91 17.37
C LEU A 93 5.69 -13.91 16.35
N THR A 94 4.80 -14.66 15.69
CA THR A 94 5.17 -15.54 14.58
C THR A 94 4.52 -15.08 13.28
N CYS A 95 5.19 -15.32 12.14
CA CYS A 95 4.71 -14.84 10.85
C CYS A 95 3.37 -15.47 10.44
N ASP A 96 3.10 -16.71 10.84
CA ASP A 96 1.83 -17.39 10.56
C ASP A 96 0.65 -16.76 11.31
N GLN A 97 0.86 -15.94 12.33
CA GLN A 97 -0.21 -15.19 12.98
C GLN A 97 -0.63 -13.94 12.18
N ILE A 98 0.30 -13.37 11.39
CA ILE A 98 0.08 -12.15 10.62
C ILE A 98 -0.42 -12.46 9.23
N PHE A 99 0.20 -13.43 8.57
CA PHE A 99 -0.02 -13.73 7.17
C PHE A 99 -1.01 -14.88 7.00
N ASP A 100 -1.76 -14.85 5.91
CA ASP A 100 -2.52 -16.03 5.52
C ASP A 100 -1.58 -17.20 5.15
N SER A 101 -2.13 -18.41 5.07
CA SER A 101 -1.33 -19.61 4.79
C SER A 101 -0.60 -19.55 3.45
N ALA A 102 -1.20 -18.90 2.45
CA ALA A 102 -0.58 -18.82 1.12
C ALA A 102 0.65 -17.92 1.16
N THR A 103 0.53 -16.76 1.80
CA THR A 103 1.62 -15.79 1.95
C THR A 103 2.71 -16.32 2.86
N TYR A 104 2.34 -16.95 3.98
CA TYR A 104 3.31 -17.55 4.90
C TYR A 104 4.22 -18.57 4.22
N LEU A 105 3.67 -19.42 3.34
CA LEU A 105 4.47 -20.38 2.55
C LEU A 105 5.49 -19.68 1.65
N LEU A 106 5.20 -18.48 1.13
CA LEU A 106 6.10 -17.73 0.26
C LEU A 106 7.27 -17.12 1.04
N LEU A 107 7.08 -16.82 2.34
CA LEU A 107 8.13 -16.31 3.23
C LEU A 107 9.16 -17.38 3.62
N GLY A 108 8.81 -18.65 3.43
CA GLY A 108 9.63 -19.82 3.72
C GLY A 108 9.52 -20.31 5.18
N SER A 109 9.99 -21.54 5.42
CA SER A 109 9.61 -22.33 6.60
C SER A 109 10.13 -21.78 7.94
N ASN A 110 11.22 -21.01 7.91
CA ASN A 110 11.86 -20.44 9.11
C ASN A 110 11.84 -18.91 9.10
N SER A 111 10.85 -18.31 8.45
CA SER A 111 10.67 -16.86 8.46
C SER A 111 10.36 -16.36 9.88
N SER A 112 10.93 -15.20 10.23
CA SER A 112 10.72 -14.56 11.53
C SER A 112 10.10 -13.18 11.36
N CYS A 113 9.17 -12.82 12.23
CA CYS A 113 8.46 -11.55 12.18
C CYS A 113 8.62 -10.80 13.49
N GLU A 114 8.97 -9.52 13.39
CA GLU A 114 9.13 -8.63 14.55
C GLU A 114 8.38 -7.32 14.32
N ILE A 115 7.64 -6.86 15.33
CA ILE A 115 7.07 -5.50 15.33
C ILE A 115 8.14 -4.53 15.81
N SER A 116 8.46 -3.56 14.96
CA SER A 116 9.32 -2.43 15.28
C SER A 116 8.57 -1.14 15.01
N GLN A 117 7.91 -0.59 16.03
CA GLN A 117 7.11 0.64 15.97
C GLN A 117 5.99 0.57 14.93
N THR A 118 6.10 1.34 13.84
CA THR A 118 5.15 1.37 12.73
C THR A 118 5.36 0.24 11.72
N LYS A 119 6.38 -0.60 11.93
CA LYS A 119 6.82 -1.61 10.98
C LYS A 119 6.64 -3.02 11.51
N ILE A 120 6.43 -3.94 10.58
CA ILE A 120 6.74 -5.36 10.78
C ILE A 120 7.94 -5.69 9.91
N VAL A 121 9.02 -6.14 10.53
CA VAL A 121 10.22 -6.61 9.83
C VAL A 121 10.11 -8.13 9.72
N VAL A 122 10.15 -8.62 8.49
CA VAL A 122 10.09 -10.04 8.17
C VAL A 122 11.46 -10.46 7.64
N SER A 123 12.16 -11.29 8.41
CA SER A 123 13.35 -11.97 7.91
C SER A 123 12.88 -13.21 7.15
N LEU A 124 13.16 -13.24 5.85
CA LEU A 124 12.84 -14.34 4.96
C LEU A 124 13.84 -15.47 5.17
N SER A 125 13.39 -16.71 5.05
CA SER A 125 14.29 -17.86 5.09
C SER A 125 14.90 -18.14 3.72
N ASN A 126 15.95 -18.99 3.68
CA ASN A 126 16.69 -19.29 2.45
C ASN A 126 15.84 -20.00 1.38
N ASP A 127 14.74 -20.62 1.77
CA ASP A 127 13.75 -21.27 0.92
C ASP A 127 12.58 -20.35 0.52
N ALA A 128 12.62 -19.07 0.89
CA ALA A 128 11.61 -18.10 0.51
C ALA A 128 11.54 -17.93 -1.02
N ILE A 129 10.32 -17.88 -1.55
CA ILE A 129 10.04 -17.70 -2.98
C ILE A 129 9.20 -16.45 -3.26
N ILE A 130 9.02 -15.60 -2.26
CA ILE A 130 8.27 -14.36 -2.38
C ILE A 130 8.97 -13.38 -3.32
N MET A 131 8.19 -12.76 -4.21
CA MET A 131 8.67 -11.78 -5.18
C MET A 131 7.95 -10.44 -5.05
N ALA A 132 8.57 -9.36 -5.52
CA ALA A 132 8.02 -8.00 -5.37
C ALA A 132 6.66 -7.78 -6.04
N ASN A 133 6.28 -8.61 -7.02
CA ASN A 133 4.99 -8.54 -7.69
C ASN A 133 3.89 -9.38 -7.01
N TYR A 134 4.20 -10.09 -5.93
CA TYR A 134 3.22 -10.93 -5.24
C TYR A 134 2.30 -10.11 -4.35
N THR A 135 1.03 -10.48 -4.35
CA THR A 135 0.04 -9.92 -3.42
C THR A 135 0.22 -10.57 -2.05
N LEU A 136 0.40 -9.74 -1.02
CA LEU A 136 0.48 -10.19 0.36
C LEU A 136 -0.94 -10.36 0.93
N GLY A 137 -1.21 -11.53 1.49
CA GLY A 137 -2.42 -11.84 2.23
C GLY A 137 -2.20 -11.78 3.74
N PHE A 138 -3.12 -11.11 4.43
CA PHE A 138 -3.06 -10.87 5.87
C PHE A 138 -4.22 -11.56 6.58
N LYS A 139 -3.99 -12.04 7.80
CA LYS A 139 -5.05 -12.45 8.71
C LYS A 139 -5.67 -11.23 9.38
N SER A 140 -6.99 -11.14 9.32
CA SER A 140 -7.76 -10.10 10.03
C SER A 140 -7.84 -10.38 11.53
N ASN A 141 -8.08 -9.32 12.32
CA ASN A 141 -8.37 -9.36 13.76
C ASN A 141 -7.23 -9.85 14.67
N PHE A 142 -5.97 -9.60 14.29
CA PHE A 142 -4.81 -9.95 15.11
C PHE A 142 -3.95 -8.73 15.48
N LEU A 143 -3.58 -7.91 14.48
CA LEU A 143 -2.81 -6.69 14.69
C LEU A 143 -3.70 -5.55 15.18
N GLN A 144 -3.11 -4.60 15.91
CA GLN A 144 -3.80 -3.42 16.44
C GLN A 144 -2.86 -2.21 16.46
N PHE A 145 -3.39 -1.02 16.15
CA PHE A 145 -2.65 0.24 16.32
C PHE A 145 -2.69 0.73 17.77
N GLN A 146 -1.57 1.27 18.25
CA GLN A 146 -1.53 1.95 19.54
C GLN A 146 -2.48 3.15 19.52
N GLY A 147 -3.25 3.31 20.60
CA GLY A 147 -4.23 4.40 20.73
C GLY A 147 -5.60 4.11 20.11
N TYR A 148 -5.78 2.98 19.43
CA TYR A 148 -7.08 2.53 18.90
C TYR A 148 -7.55 1.25 19.60
N THR A 149 -8.86 1.07 19.74
CA THR A 149 -9.44 -0.07 20.47
C THR A 149 -9.81 -1.25 19.58
N LYS A 150 -9.92 -1.03 18.26
CA LYS A 150 -10.27 -2.09 17.31
C LYS A 150 -9.02 -2.80 16.79
N TYR A 151 -9.17 -4.10 16.53
CA TYR A 151 -8.20 -4.85 15.74
C TYR A 151 -8.31 -4.48 14.26
N ILE A 152 -7.21 -4.60 13.55
CA ILE A 152 -7.13 -4.38 12.12
C ILE A 152 -7.81 -5.55 11.41
N ASP A 153 -8.81 -5.25 10.57
CA ASP A 153 -9.52 -6.24 9.77
C ASP A 153 -9.46 -5.95 8.27
N THR A 154 -9.09 -4.72 7.89
CA THR A 154 -9.07 -4.23 6.52
C THR A 154 -7.66 -3.80 6.15
N PHE A 155 -7.10 -4.41 5.11
CA PHE A 155 -5.75 -4.12 4.62
C PHE A 155 -5.79 -3.56 3.20
N TYR A 156 -5.10 -2.45 2.97
CA TYR A 156 -4.83 -1.88 1.65
C TYR A 156 -3.33 -1.92 1.38
N LEU A 157 -2.90 -2.71 0.39
CA LEU A 157 -1.50 -2.79 -0.01
C LEU A 157 -1.22 -1.77 -1.12
N VAL A 158 -0.35 -0.78 -0.87
CA VAL A 158 -0.18 0.37 -1.78
C VAL A 158 0.97 0.20 -2.77
N SER A 159 2.06 -0.47 -2.38
CA SER A 159 3.20 -0.69 -3.28
C SER A 159 4.17 -1.69 -2.66
N VAL A 160 4.82 -2.50 -3.51
CA VAL A 160 6.05 -3.19 -3.14
C VAL A 160 7.22 -2.42 -3.76
N LYS A 161 8.07 -1.81 -2.93
CA LYS A 161 9.28 -1.11 -3.38
C LYS A 161 10.49 -2.01 -3.20
N ILE A 162 11.36 -2.07 -4.19
CA ILE A 162 12.67 -2.71 -4.02
C ILE A 162 13.63 -1.66 -3.47
N HIS A 163 14.20 -1.91 -2.29
CA HIS A 163 15.27 -1.09 -1.73
C HIS A 163 16.61 -1.62 -2.23
N VAL A 164 17.30 -0.83 -3.04
CA VAL A 164 18.67 -1.11 -3.52
C VAL A 164 19.59 -0.08 -2.90
N MET A 165 20.61 -0.48 -2.12
CA MET A 165 21.66 0.48 -1.73
C MET A 165 22.42 0.91 -2.98
N THR A 166 22.36 2.19 -3.31
CA THR A 166 23.26 2.82 -4.27
C THR A 166 24.68 2.85 -3.71
N PHE A 167 25.43 1.77 -3.88
CA PHE A 167 26.90 1.83 -3.95
C PHE A 167 27.27 1.96 -5.44
N LEU A 168 27.68 3.17 -5.83
CA LEU A 168 28.33 3.52 -7.10
C LEU A 168 27.92 2.69 -8.34
N LEU A 169 26.89 3.18 -9.03
CA LEU A 169 26.82 3.14 -10.49
C LEU A 169 25.80 4.20 -10.93
N GLU A 170 26.23 5.45 -10.99
CA GLU A 170 25.77 6.31 -12.07
C GLU A 170 26.23 5.68 -13.39
N LEU A 171 25.49 4.71 -13.92
CA LEU A 171 25.49 4.32 -15.33
C LEU A 171 24.42 3.24 -15.53
N ASN A 172 23.37 3.63 -16.27
CA ASN A 172 22.44 2.77 -17.02
C ASN A 172 21.17 2.18 -16.33
N LEU A 173 20.44 2.93 -15.51
CA LEU A 173 19.02 2.60 -15.22
C LEU A 173 17.98 3.41 -16.01
N PHE A 174 18.40 4.28 -16.94
CA PHE A 174 17.48 4.96 -17.86
C PHE A 174 17.15 4.15 -19.14
N GLN A 175 17.57 2.88 -19.24
CA GLN A 175 17.38 2.07 -20.47
C GLN A 175 16.56 0.78 -20.31
N MET A 176 15.98 0.48 -19.14
CA MET A 176 15.14 -0.73 -18.98
C MET A 176 13.75 -0.46 -18.41
N MET A 177 13.18 0.71 -18.64
CA MET A 177 11.72 0.82 -18.71
C MET A 177 11.32 0.71 -20.19
N PRO A 178 10.39 -0.18 -20.57
CA PRO A 178 9.80 -0.09 -21.90
C PRO A 178 9.20 1.31 -22.03
N LYS A 179 9.70 2.09 -23.00
CA LYS A 179 9.24 3.46 -23.31
C LYS A 179 7.80 3.52 -23.83
N GLU A 180 7.11 2.39 -23.84
CA GLU A 180 5.71 2.27 -24.19
C GLU A 180 5.08 1.21 -23.27
N VAL A 181 4.12 1.65 -22.47
CA VAL A 181 3.23 0.73 -21.77
C VAL A 181 1.99 0.60 -22.65
N SER A 182 1.77 -0.60 -23.19
CA SER A 182 0.61 -0.91 -24.02
C SER A 182 -0.39 -1.71 -23.19
N PHE A 183 -1.63 -1.25 -23.15
CA PHE A 183 -2.74 -2.00 -22.56
C PHE A 183 -3.72 -2.40 -23.66
N ILE A 184 -4.27 -3.61 -23.56
CA ILE A 184 -5.37 -4.07 -24.41
C ILE A 184 -6.66 -3.89 -23.61
N CYS A 185 -7.51 -2.96 -24.04
CA CYS A 185 -8.85 -2.75 -23.48
C CYS A 185 -9.87 -2.90 -24.61
N ASN A 186 -10.84 -3.81 -24.46
CA ASN A 186 -11.89 -4.10 -25.45
C ASN A 186 -11.37 -4.30 -26.89
N GLY A 187 -10.22 -4.99 -27.04
CA GLY A 187 -9.64 -5.32 -28.34
C GLY A 187 -8.90 -4.18 -29.04
N ALA A 188 -8.78 -3.00 -28.42
CA ALA A 188 -7.95 -1.90 -28.92
C ALA A 188 -6.66 -1.78 -28.11
N LEU A 189 -5.53 -1.66 -28.81
CA LEU A 189 -4.20 -1.44 -28.24
C LEU A 189 -4.00 0.07 -28.03
N ILE A 190 -3.79 0.48 -26.78
CA ILE A 190 -3.57 1.88 -26.44
C ILE A 190 -2.13 2.04 -25.96
N HIS A 191 -1.35 2.87 -26.67
CA HIS A 191 0.03 3.21 -26.34
C HIS A 191 0.07 4.51 -25.53
N PHE A 192 0.66 4.46 -24.34
CA PHE A 192 1.04 5.66 -23.62
C PHE A 192 2.54 5.89 -23.77
N LYS A 193 2.90 7.08 -24.24
CA LYS A 193 4.28 7.55 -24.31
C LYS A 193 4.49 8.52 -23.15
N VAL A 194 5.41 8.17 -22.25
CA VAL A 194 5.89 9.06 -21.17
C VAL A 194 7.11 9.81 -21.69
#